data_AF-A0A9D7SF94-F1
#
_entry.id   AF-A0A9D7SF94-F1
#
_cell.length_a   1.000
_cell.length_b   1.000
_cell.length_c   1.000
_cell.angle_alpha   90.00
_cell.angle_beta   90.00
_cell.angle_gamma   90.00
#
_symmetry.space_group_name_H-M   'P 1'
#
loop_
_entity.id
_entity.type
_entity.pdbx_description
1 polymer ?
#
loop_
_entity_poly.entity_id
_entity_poly.type
_entity_poly.pdbx_seq_one_letter_code
_entity_poly.pdbx_strand_id
1 'polypeptide(L)'
;MLHRLIYSDWDHPPESMAFEAPYEEILARIKALLPGILAGKDEALDSPATMPPGYWDDCIALYLLTPALVNISLNFKVCVEQGLPLHPTYYFEVSEATRFQATYPAHMIERTNGFFISSIETARMLYALEPDAVERLDRFICDLPEVISGFIYTSTKDKYTWRASNPAKIKDLADYIQKHVSPTLIVGAAHGSILSGLILANTLKVPLYFIRFSMFKRNDAAPIIAPSDRAFLEPYRDGPVLLFDEDVAKGTTLTKFAATLQPFFQESYTASVLRHALSPCKPDFVGRSWHD
;
A
#
# COMPACT_ATOMS: atom_id res chain seq x y z
N MET A 1 -3.93 8.91 -14.33
CA MET A 1 -3.74 8.24 -13.04
C MET A 1 -5.10 8.04 -12.40
N LEU A 2 -5.42 6.80 -12.01
CA LEU A 2 -6.71 6.32 -11.53
C LEU A 2 -7.34 7.23 -10.47
N HIS A 3 -6.53 7.83 -9.60
CA HIS A 3 -7.01 8.75 -8.56
C HIS A 3 -7.77 9.97 -9.08
N ARG A 4 -7.60 10.35 -10.36
CA ARG A 4 -8.36 11.44 -11.02
C ARG A 4 -9.74 10.98 -11.54
N LEU A 5 -9.97 9.68 -11.56
CA LEU A 5 -11.18 9.02 -12.04
C LEU A 5 -12.04 8.49 -10.88
N ILE A 6 -11.72 8.84 -9.63
CA ILE A 6 -12.47 8.43 -8.45
C ILE A 6 -13.37 9.57 -7.99
N TYR A 7 -14.67 9.43 -8.25
CA TYR A 7 -15.72 10.32 -7.75
C TYR A 7 -16.49 9.59 -6.65
N SER A 8 -16.18 9.93 -5.39
CA SER A 8 -16.84 9.31 -4.23
C SER A 8 -16.97 10.31 -3.09
N ASP A 9 -17.91 10.04 -2.18
CA ASP A 9 -17.88 10.60 -0.84
C ASP A 9 -16.62 10.09 -0.12
N TRP A 10 -15.74 11.00 0.30
CA TRP A 10 -14.51 10.68 1.02
C TRP A 10 -14.68 10.71 2.53
N ASP A 11 -15.83 11.14 3.03
CA ASP A 11 -16.16 11.13 4.45
C ASP A 11 -16.77 9.80 4.90
N HIS A 12 -17.48 9.13 4.00
CA HIS A 12 -18.08 7.81 4.21
C HIS A 12 -17.55 6.79 3.19
N PRO A 13 -16.89 5.71 3.63
CA PRO A 13 -16.45 4.67 2.72
C PRO A 13 -17.63 4.00 2.01
N PRO A 14 -17.49 3.61 0.73
CA PRO A 14 -18.52 2.86 0.00
C PRO A 14 -18.66 1.43 0.55
N GLU A 15 -19.80 0.79 0.32
CA GLU A 15 -20.01 -0.62 0.73
C GLU A 15 -19.03 -1.58 0.04
N SER A 16 -18.64 -1.27 -1.20
CA SER A 16 -17.65 -2.05 -1.96
C SER A 16 -16.26 -2.11 -1.32
N MET A 17 -15.97 -1.27 -0.32
CA MET A 17 -14.74 -1.35 0.46
C MET A 17 -14.73 -2.55 1.41
N ALA A 18 -15.90 -3.02 1.86
CA ALA A 18 -16.01 -4.24 2.66
C ALA A 18 -16.20 -5.45 1.75
N PHE A 19 -15.19 -6.29 1.63
CA PHE A 19 -15.29 -7.52 0.87
C PHE A 19 -14.29 -8.56 1.36
N GLU A 20 -14.60 -9.81 1.06
CA GLU A 20 -13.74 -10.95 1.26
C GLU A 20 -13.72 -11.78 -0.02
N ALA A 21 -12.54 -12.10 -0.52
CA ALA A 21 -12.39 -12.90 -1.74
C ALA A 21 -11.03 -13.62 -1.79
N PRO A 22 -10.93 -14.77 -2.46
CA PRO A 22 -9.66 -15.38 -2.82
C PRO A 22 -8.78 -14.44 -3.66
N TYR A 23 -7.47 -14.55 -3.49
CA TYR A 23 -6.52 -13.68 -4.18
C TYR A 23 -6.61 -13.81 -5.70
N GLU A 24 -6.76 -15.04 -6.21
CA GLU A 24 -6.95 -15.30 -7.63
C GLU A 24 -8.22 -14.64 -8.20
N GLU A 25 -9.31 -14.59 -7.41
CA GLU A 25 -10.55 -13.93 -7.82
C GLU A 25 -10.35 -12.41 -7.90
N ILE A 26 -9.64 -11.82 -6.93
CA ILE A 26 -9.30 -10.40 -6.94
C ILE A 26 -8.48 -10.06 -8.19
N LEU A 27 -7.46 -10.87 -8.50
CA LEU A 27 -6.63 -10.68 -9.68
C LEU A 27 -7.43 -10.82 -10.98
N ALA A 28 -8.34 -11.81 -11.06
CA ALA A 28 -9.23 -11.98 -12.21
C ALA A 28 -10.17 -10.78 -12.39
N ARG A 29 -10.71 -10.23 -11.30
CA ARG A 29 -11.56 -9.03 -11.33
C ARG A 29 -10.78 -7.81 -11.78
N ILE A 30 -9.58 -7.57 -11.25
CA ILE A 30 -8.72 -6.47 -11.70
C ILE A 30 -8.43 -6.61 -13.22
N LYS A 31 -8.09 -7.82 -13.66
CA LYS A 31 -7.82 -8.11 -15.08
C LYS A 31 -9.03 -7.86 -15.98
N ALA A 32 -10.24 -8.15 -15.52
CA ALA A 32 -11.47 -7.89 -16.27
C ALA A 32 -11.81 -6.40 -16.37
N LEU A 33 -11.58 -5.61 -15.30
CA LEU A 33 -11.88 -4.18 -15.25
C LEU A 33 -10.91 -3.34 -16.08
N LEU A 34 -9.62 -3.70 -16.07
CA LEU A 34 -8.55 -2.85 -16.55
C LEU A 34 -8.67 -2.42 -18.03
N PRO A 35 -9.02 -3.30 -19.00
CA PRO A 35 -9.12 -2.90 -20.41
C PRO A 35 -10.20 -1.83 -20.66
N GLY A 36 -11.36 -1.95 -20.00
CA GLY A 36 -12.45 -0.98 -20.13
C GLY A 36 -12.08 0.39 -19.54
N ILE A 37 -11.43 0.39 -18.37
CA ILE A 37 -10.95 1.60 -17.72
C ILE A 37 -9.90 2.29 -18.61
N LEU A 38 -8.94 1.55 -19.16
CA LEU A 38 -7.90 2.10 -20.04
C LEU A 38 -8.48 2.67 -21.33
N ALA A 39 -9.44 1.98 -21.96
CA ALA A 39 -10.07 2.45 -23.19
C ALA A 39 -10.87 3.75 -22.99
N GLY A 40 -11.56 3.90 -21.84
CA GLY A 40 -12.37 5.08 -21.54
C GLY A 40 -11.62 6.22 -20.83
N LYS A 41 -10.35 6.04 -20.46
CA LYS A 41 -9.60 6.96 -19.59
C LYS A 41 -9.51 8.39 -20.12
N ASP A 42 -9.19 8.55 -21.41
CA ASP A 42 -8.97 9.90 -21.97
C ASP A 42 -10.31 10.64 -22.11
N GLU A 43 -11.36 9.97 -22.57
CA GLU A 43 -12.73 10.51 -22.60
C GLU A 43 -13.22 10.88 -21.19
N ALA A 44 -12.98 10.02 -20.20
CA ALA A 44 -13.36 10.27 -18.82
C ALA A 44 -12.68 11.50 -18.21
N LEU A 45 -11.46 11.82 -18.64
CA LEU A 45 -10.73 13.01 -18.18
C LEU A 45 -11.20 14.28 -18.88
N ASP A 46 -11.53 14.21 -20.17
CA ASP A 46 -11.91 15.37 -20.98
C ASP A 46 -13.41 15.70 -20.86
N SER A 47 -14.26 14.68 -20.77
CA SER A 47 -15.73 14.79 -20.76
C SER A 47 -16.38 13.84 -19.75
N PRO A 48 -16.21 14.03 -18.42
CA PRO A 48 -16.73 13.10 -17.41
C PRO A 48 -18.25 12.81 -17.52
N ALA A 49 -19.04 13.77 -18.00
CA ALA A 49 -20.49 13.63 -18.12
C ALA A 49 -20.93 12.66 -19.23
N THR A 50 -20.05 12.26 -20.16
CA THR A 50 -20.38 11.33 -21.26
C THR A 50 -20.14 9.87 -20.89
N MET A 51 -19.42 9.62 -19.79
CA MET A 51 -19.07 8.26 -19.39
C MET A 51 -20.29 7.46 -18.95
N PRO A 52 -20.37 6.15 -19.31
CA PRO A 52 -21.45 5.31 -18.85
C PRO A 52 -21.39 5.18 -17.32
N PRO A 53 -22.54 5.07 -16.62
CA PRO A 53 -22.56 5.02 -15.16
C PRO A 53 -21.63 3.99 -14.52
N GLY A 54 -21.53 2.79 -15.11
CA GLY A 54 -20.67 1.71 -14.61
C GLY A 54 -19.17 1.99 -14.69
N TYR A 55 -18.72 2.95 -15.51
CA TYR A 55 -17.30 3.27 -15.65
C TYR A 55 -16.69 3.77 -14.32
N TRP A 56 -17.45 4.57 -13.58
CA TRP A 56 -17.00 5.13 -12.31
C TRP A 56 -16.96 4.06 -11.21
N ASP A 57 -17.94 3.15 -11.21
CA ASP A 57 -17.97 2.00 -10.31
C ASP A 57 -16.78 1.06 -10.57
N ASP A 58 -16.44 0.83 -11.84
CA ASP A 58 -15.27 0.04 -12.24
C ASP A 58 -13.96 0.69 -11.75
N CYS A 59 -13.85 2.02 -11.87
CA CYS A 59 -12.69 2.76 -11.36
C CYS A 59 -12.57 2.64 -9.83
N ILE A 60 -13.68 2.75 -9.10
CA ILE A 60 -13.72 2.54 -7.64
C ILE A 60 -13.36 1.09 -7.29
N ALA A 61 -13.87 0.12 -8.03
CA ALA A 61 -13.54 -1.29 -7.81
C ALA A 61 -12.04 -1.55 -8.02
N LEU A 62 -11.44 -1.06 -9.10
CA LEU A 62 -10.00 -1.18 -9.33
C LEU A 62 -9.20 -0.53 -8.19
N TYR A 63 -9.61 0.65 -7.73
CA TYR A 63 -8.98 1.37 -6.64
C TYR A 63 -8.97 0.57 -5.34
N LEU A 64 -10.08 -0.08 -4.99
CA LEU A 64 -10.25 -0.84 -3.75
C LEU A 64 -9.62 -2.25 -3.80
N LEU A 65 -9.58 -2.87 -4.99
CA LEU A 65 -9.01 -4.21 -5.17
C LEU A 65 -7.48 -4.20 -5.20
N THR A 66 -6.88 -3.17 -5.80
CA THR A 66 -5.43 -3.13 -6.05
C THR A 66 -4.54 -3.24 -4.79
N PRO A 67 -4.88 -2.66 -3.62
CA PRO A 67 -4.10 -2.85 -2.39
C PRO A 67 -3.91 -4.30 -1.95
N ALA A 68 -4.77 -5.23 -2.38
CA ALA A 68 -4.63 -6.66 -2.09
C ALA A 68 -3.32 -7.24 -2.62
N LEU A 69 -2.82 -6.75 -3.77
CA LEU A 69 -1.56 -7.19 -4.37
C LEU A 69 -0.40 -7.03 -3.39
N VAL A 70 -0.32 -5.85 -2.77
CA VAL A 70 0.74 -5.53 -1.81
C VAL A 70 0.50 -6.24 -0.48
N ASN A 71 -0.74 -6.25 0.01
CA ASN A 71 -1.07 -6.79 1.33
C ASN A 71 -0.79 -8.30 1.42
N ILE A 72 -1.27 -9.08 0.46
CA ILE A 72 -1.08 -10.53 0.49
C ILE A 72 0.39 -10.88 0.26
N SER A 73 1.06 -10.21 -0.69
CA SER A 73 2.48 -10.45 -0.97
C SER A 73 3.37 -10.08 0.22
N LEU A 74 3.06 -9.02 0.96
CA LEU A 74 3.74 -8.65 2.20
C LEU A 74 3.55 -9.73 3.28
N ASN A 75 2.32 -10.22 3.47
CA ASN A 75 2.07 -11.28 4.44
C ASN A 75 2.80 -12.57 4.05
N PHE A 76 2.83 -12.91 2.76
CA PHE A 76 3.58 -14.06 2.25
C PHE A 76 5.08 -13.93 2.53
N LYS A 77 5.67 -12.77 2.22
CA LYS A 77 7.07 -12.46 2.53
C LYS A 77 7.34 -12.60 4.03
N VAL A 78 6.52 -11.99 4.88
CA VAL A 78 6.68 -12.05 6.34
C VAL A 78 6.59 -13.49 6.85
N CYS A 79 5.67 -14.31 6.35
CA CYS A 79 5.60 -15.70 6.79
C CYS A 79 6.88 -16.47 6.47
N VAL A 80 7.38 -16.33 5.24
CA VAL A 80 8.60 -17.01 4.81
C VAL A 80 9.83 -16.55 5.59
N GLU A 81 9.98 -15.24 5.83
CA GLU A 81 11.17 -14.70 6.48
C GLU A 81 11.16 -14.81 8.01
N GLN A 82 9.97 -14.87 8.63
CA GLN A 82 9.83 -15.03 10.07
C GLN A 82 9.64 -16.50 10.50
N GLY A 83 9.68 -17.44 9.56
CA GLY A 83 9.48 -18.86 9.84
C GLY A 83 8.07 -19.18 10.35
N LEU A 84 7.08 -18.46 9.85
CA LEU A 84 5.66 -18.75 10.11
C LEU A 84 5.13 -19.70 9.03
N PRO A 85 4.16 -20.57 9.34
CA PRO A 85 3.56 -21.44 8.35
C PRO A 85 2.88 -20.64 7.24
N LEU A 86 2.79 -21.26 6.07
CA LEU A 86 1.94 -20.78 5.00
C LEU A 86 0.57 -21.45 5.15
N HIS A 87 -0.47 -20.64 5.32
CA HIS A 87 -1.84 -21.12 5.47
C HIS A 87 -2.78 -20.30 4.58
N PRO A 88 -3.69 -20.94 3.82
CA PRO A 88 -4.52 -20.25 2.83
C PRO A 88 -5.52 -19.26 3.43
N THR A 89 -5.85 -19.36 4.72
CA THR A 89 -6.89 -18.50 5.33
C THR A 89 -6.47 -17.88 6.66
N TYR A 90 -5.26 -18.16 7.13
CA TYR A 90 -4.83 -17.75 8.47
C TYR A 90 -3.66 -16.80 8.40
N TYR A 91 -3.82 -15.66 9.04
CA TYR A 91 -2.75 -14.69 9.23
C TYR A 91 -2.10 -14.94 10.58
N PHE A 92 -0.85 -15.39 10.55
CA PHE A 92 -0.07 -15.59 11.78
C PHE A 92 0.44 -14.26 12.34
N GLU A 93 0.39 -14.13 13.65
CA GLU A 93 1.11 -13.08 14.36
C GLU A 93 2.60 -13.43 14.43
N VAL A 94 3.49 -12.45 14.32
CA VAL A 94 4.95 -12.70 14.38
C VAL A 94 5.37 -13.23 15.76
N SER A 95 4.61 -12.89 16.82
CA SER A 95 4.74 -13.46 18.16
C SER A 95 4.65 -14.99 18.17
N GLU A 96 3.95 -15.59 17.20
CA GLU A 96 3.77 -17.04 17.08
C GLU A 96 4.94 -17.74 16.39
N ALA A 97 5.92 -17.02 15.83
CA ALA A 97 7.06 -17.62 15.12
C ALA A 97 7.80 -18.66 15.97
N THR A 98 7.95 -18.39 17.26
CA THR A 98 8.61 -19.29 18.22
C THR A 98 7.90 -20.64 18.37
N ARG A 99 6.59 -20.70 18.10
CA ARG A 99 5.78 -21.93 18.17
C ARG A 99 5.96 -22.82 16.95
N PHE A 100 6.10 -22.23 15.76
CA PHE A 100 6.08 -22.98 14.50
C PHE A 100 7.47 -23.28 13.95
N GLN A 101 8.39 -22.29 13.98
CA GLN A 101 9.77 -22.43 13.53
C GLN A 101 9.89 -23.06 12.13
N ALA A 102 8.98 -22.69 11.21
CA ALA A 102 9.04 -23.17 9.84
C ALA A 102 10.35 -22.72 9.18
N THR A 103 11.01 -23.63 8.47
CA THR A 103 12.26 -23.32 7.78
C THR A 103 12.02 -23.32 6.27
N TYR A 104 12.34 -22.20 5.63
CA TYR A 104 12.22 -22.03 4.20
C TYR A 104 13.61 -21.91 3.55
N PRO A 105 13.82 -22.48 2.36
CA PRO A 105 15.11 -22.42 1.69
C PRO A 105 15.41 -21.00 1.18
N ALA A 106 16.70 -20.65 1.08
CA ALA A 106 17.14 -19.30 0.69
C ALA A 106 16.56 -18.81 -0.64
N HIS A 107 16.43 -19.68 -1.64
CA HIS A 107 15.83 -19.33 -2.93
C HIS A 107 14.35 -18.94 -2.80
N MET A 108 13.63 -19.47 -1.81
CA MET A 108 12.25 -19.10 -1.55
C MET A 108 12.16 -17.71 -0.92
N ILE A 109 13.06 -17.39 0.02
CA ILE A 109 13.19 -16.04 0.60
C ILE A 109 13.48 -15.01 -0.49
N GLU A 110 14.42 -15.30 -1.39
CA GLU A 110 14.74 -14.41 -2.51
C GLU A 110 13.55 -14.21 -3.44
N ARG A 111 12.88 -15.32 -3.82
CA ARG A 111 11.70 -15.29 -4.70
C ARG A 111 10.53 -14.53 -4.07
N THR A 112 10.26 -14.70 -2.77
CA THR A 112 9.17 -13.97 -2.11
C THR A 112 9.45 -12.49 -2.01
N ASN A 113 10.71 -12.10 -1.78
CA ASN A 113 11.11 -10.70 -1.79
C ASN A 113 10.94 -10.07 -3.19
N GLY A 114 11.40 -10.74 -4.24
CA GLY A 114 11.21 -10.29 -5.62
C GLY A 114 9.73 -10.17 -6.00
N PHE A 115 8.91 -11.15 -5.59
CA PHE A 115 7.47 -11.11 -5.81
C PHE A 115 6.78 -9.94 -5.07
N PHE A 116 7.19 -9.66 -3.83
CA PHE A 116 6.68 -8.53 -3.06
C PHE A 116 7.02 -7.18 -3.70
N ILE A 117 8.26 -6.99 -4.18
CA ILE A 117 8.65 -5.77 -4.90
C ILE A 117 7.81 -5.64 -6.19
N SER A 118 7.68 -6.74 -6.94
CA SER A 118 6.86 -6.76 -8.16
C SER A 118 5.38 -6.44 -7.90
N SER A 119 4.84 -6.81 -6.73
CA SER A 119 3.46 -6.49 -6.37
C SER A 119 3.25 -5.00 -6.11
N ILE A 120 4.22 -4.32 -5.49
CA ILE A 120 4.22 -2.86 -5.32
C ILE A 120 4.29 -2.18 -6.68
N GLU A 121 5.22 -2.59 -7.54
CA GLU A 121 5.38 -2.02 -8.89
C GLU A 121 4.11 -2.20 -9.72
N THR A 122 3.55 -3.42 -9.74
CA THR A 122 2.31 -3.73 -10.46
C THR A 122 1.15 -2.89 -9.93
N ALA A 123 0.98 -2.80 -8.61
CA ALA A 123 -0.04 -1.95 -8.00
C ALA A 123 0.13 -0.47 -8.40
N ARG A 124 1.36 0.05 -8.42
CA ARG A 124 1.65 1.42 -8.86
C ARG A 124 1.28 1.64 -10.32
N MET A 125 1.60 0.70 -11.22
CA MET A 125 1.25 0.79 -12.64
C MET A 125 -0.27 0.77 -12.86
N LEU A 126 -1.00 -0.06 -12.11
CA LEU A 126 -2.47 -0.08 -12.12
C LEU A 126 -3.05 1.27 -11.70
N TYR A 127 -2.55 1.84 -10.59
CA TYR A 127 -2.95 3.19 -10.16
C TYR A 127 -2.55 4.28 -11.16
N ALA A 128 -1.40 4.14 -11.82
CA ALA A 128 -0.94 5.06 -12.85
C ALA A 128 -1.81 4.98 -14.13
N LEU A 129 -2.47 3.84 -14.36
CA LEU A 129 -3.13 3.48 -15.60
C LEU A 129 -2.14 3.58 -16.77
N GLU A 130 -1.00 2.91 -16.60
CA GLU A 130 0.04 2.81 -17.63
C GLU A 130 -0.40 1.91 -18.79
N PRO A 131 0.04 2.19 -20.03
CA PRO A 131 -0.40 1.43 -21.21
C PRO A 131 -0.08 -0.07 -21.14
N ASP A 132 1.02 -0.43 -20.49
CA ASP A 132 1.53 -1.80 -20.32
C ASP A 132 1.05 -2.46 -19.00
N ALA A 133 0.14 -1.82 -18.26
CA ALA A 133 -0.37 -2.35 -17.00
C ALA A 133 -1.06 -3.72 -17.15
N VAL A 134 -1.70 -3.99 -18.30
CA VAL A 134 -2.33 -5.29 -18.59
C VAL A 134 -1.26 -6.38 -18.70
N GLU A 135 -0.22 -6.15 -19.49
CA GLU A 135 0.88 -7.11 -19.67
C GLU A 135 1.64 -7.33 -18.35
N ARG A 136 1.82 -6.26 -17.56
CA ARG A 136 2.43 -6.38 -16.24
C ARG A 136 1.59 -7.24 -15.30
N LEU A 137 0.28 -7.02 -15.26
CA LEU A 137 -0.63 -7.80 -14.43
C LEU A 137 -0.64 -9.28 -14.87
N ASP A 138 -0.64 -9.55 -16.16
CA ASP A 138 -0.58 -10.92 -16.68
C ASP A 138 0.71 -11.64 -16.25
N ARG A 139 1.87 -10.98 -16.36
CA ARG A 139 3.13 -11.52 -15.86
C ARG A 139 3.09 -11.77 -14.35
N PHE A 140 2.56 -10.82 -13.59
CA PHE A 140 2.39 -10.96 -12.15
C PHE A 140 1.51 -12.16 -11.77
N ILE A 141 0.41 -12.40 -12.51
CA ILE A 141 -0.47 -13.55 -12.32
C ILE A 141 0.25 -14.86 -12.69
N CYS A 142 1.03 -14.89 -13.77
CA CYS A 142 1.82 -16.07 -14.15
C CYS A 142 2.86 -16.44 -13.08
N ASP A 143 3.45 -15.45 -12.41
CA ASP A 143 4.45 -15.64 -11.37
C ASP A 143 3.85 -15.92 -9.97
N LEU A 144 2.51 -15.88 -9.85
CA LEU A 144 1.79 -16.05 -8.59
C LEU A 144 2.14 -17.39 -7.93
N PRO A 145 2.67 -17.39 -6.70
CA PRO A 145 2.90 -18.61 -5.96
C PRO A 145 1.58 -19.33 -5.66
N GLU A 146 1.48 -20.61 -6.04
CA GLU A 146 0.27 -21.44 -5.84
C GLU A 146 -0.20 -21.45 -4.38
N VAL A 147 0.74 -21.42 -3.43
CA VAL A 147 0.44 -21.43 -1.99
C VAL A 147 -0.36 -20.21 -1.50
N ILE A 148 -0.37 -19.11 -2.27
CA ILE A 148 -1.14 -17.90 -1.93
C ILE A 148 -2.27 -17.58 -2.90
N SER A 149 -2.49 -18.38 -3.96
CA SER A 149 -3.56 -18.10 -4.94
C SER A 149 -4.95 -18.16 -4.32
N GLY A 150 -5.19 -19.17 -3.49
CA GLY A 150 -6.44 -19.33 -2.73
C GLY A 150 -6.49 -18.49 -1.46
N PHE A 151 -5.53 -17.58 -1.23
CA PHE A 151 -5.46 -16.84 0.01
C PHE A 151 -6.60 -15.83 0.13
N ILE A 152 -7.31 -15.85 1.26
CA ILE A 152 -8.47 -14.98 1.47
C ILE A 152 -8.03 -13.58 1.91
N TYR A 153 -8.26 -12.59 1.06
CA TYR A 153 -8.11 -11.19 1.41
C TYR A 153 -9.41 -10.64 1.98
N THR A 154 -9.32 -10.05 3.16
CA THR A 154 -10.44 -9.38 3.82
C THR A 154 -10.15 -7.89 3.90
N SER A 155 -10.97 -7.09 3.22
CA SER A 155 -10.99 -5.64 3.34
C SER A 155 -12.15 -5.22 4.24
N THR A 156 -11.87 -4.34 5.20
CA THR A 156 -12.88 -3.79 6.12
C THR A 156 -13.20 -2.36 5.74
N LYS A 157 -14.44 -1.94 6.04
CA LYS A 157 -14.93 -0.57 5.85
C LYS A 157 -14.32 0.41 6.86
N ASP A 158 -13.03 0.69 6.71
CA ASP A 158 -12.28 1.56 7.62
C ASP A 158 -12.39 3.04 7.22
N LYS A 159 -13.08 3.81 8.06
CA LYS A 159 -13.40 5.23 7.81
C LYS A 159 -12.15 6.10 7.66
N TYR A 160 -11.11 5.87 8.47
CA TYR A 160 -9.93 6.73 8.48
C TYR A 160 -8.98 6.39 7.34
N THR A 161 -8.78 5.12 7.04
CA THR A 161 -8.07 4.64 5.84
C THR A 161 -8.71 5.26 4.59
N TRP A 162 -10.04 5.22 4.47
CA TRP A 162 -10.75 5.82 3.34
C TRP A 162 -10.54 7.34 3.24
N ARG A 163 -10.72 8.06 4.36
CA ARG A 163 -10.52 9.53 4.41
C ARG A 163 -9.09 9.96 4.11
N ALA A 164 -8.11 9.20 4.59
CA ALA A 164 -6.68 9.41 4.37
C ALA A 164 -6.25 8.98 2.95
N SER A 165 -7.11 8.22 2.27
CA SER A 165 -6.92 7.84 0.87
C SER A 165 -7.49 8.86 -0.11
N ASN A 166 -8.03 10.00 0.34
CA ASN A 166 -8.54 11.03 -0.57
C ASN A 166 -7.40 11.61 -1.44
N PRO A 167 -7.46 11.48 -2.78
CA PRO A 167 -6.43 11.95 -3.69
C PRO A 167 -6.09 13.43 -3.56
N ALA A 168 -7.07 14.29 -3.27
CA ALA A 168 -6.84 15.72 -3.09
C ALA A 168 -5.96 16.00 -1.86
N LYS A 169 -6.20 15.29 -0.74
CA LYS A 169 -5.39 15.43 0.48
C LYS A 169 -3.97 14.88 0.29
N ILE A 170 -3.85 13.78 -0.45
CA ILE A 170 -2.54 13.20 -0.81
C ILE A 170 -1.78 14.16 -1.73
N LYS A 171 -2.46 14.83 -2.66
CA LYS A 171 -1.87 15.87 -3.49
C LYS A 171 -1.40 17.07 -2.66
N ASP A 172 -2.23 17.56 -1.73
CA ASP A 172 -1.84 18.64 -0.80
C ASP A 172 -0.54 18.26 -0.04
N LEU A 173 -0.45 17.02 0.46
CA LEU A 173 0.77 16.49 1.09
C LEU A 173 1.96 16.46 0.11
N ALA A 174 1.77 15.91 -1.09
CA ALA A 174 2.82 15.80 -2.10
C ALA A 174 3.38 17.17 -2.52
N ASP A 175 2.50 18.15 -2.76
CA ASP A 175 2.87 19.52 -3.09
C ASP A 175 3.66 20.17 -1.94
N TYR A 176 3.30 19.88 -0.69
CA TYR A 176 4.02 20.39 0.48
C TYR A 176 5.41 19.78 0.61
N ILE A 177 5.53 18.46 0.42
CA ILE A 177 6.81 17.75 0.40
C ILE A 177 7.73 18.32 -0.70
N GLN A 178 7.25 18.40 -1.94
CA GLN A 178 8.07 18.84 -3.09
C GLN A 178 8.63 20.25 -2.94
N LYS A 179 7.98 21.12 -2.17
CA LYS A 179 8.47 22.47 -1.87
C LYS A 179 9.66 22.48 -0.91
N HIS A 180 9.87 21.43 -0.14
CA HIS A 180 10.84 21.39 0.96
C HIS A 180 11.91 20.31 0.78
N VAL A 181 11.57 19.17 0.19
CA VAL A 181 12.46 18.03 0.03
C VAL A 181 12.16 17.29 -1.28
N SER A 182 13.20 16.70 -1.87
CA SER A 182 13.09 15.77 -3.00
C SER A 182 13.42 14.36 -2.52
N PRO A 183 12.43 13.60 -2.02
CA PRO A 183 12.69 12.29 -1.43
C PRO A 183 13.14 11.29 -2.49
N THR A 184 14.04 10.40 -2.10
CA THR A 184 14.55 9.31 -2.95
C THR A 184 13.76 8.01 -2.76
N LEU A 185 13.03 7.89 -1.64
CA LEU A 185 12.21 6.74 -1.30
C LEU A 185 11.08 7.15 -0.35
N ILE A 186 9.94 6.46 -0.47
CA ILE A 186 8.91 6.41 0.57
C ILE A 186 8.92 5.02 1.19
N VAL A 187 8.95 4.96 2.52
CA VAL A 187 8.75 3.73 3.30
C VAL A 187 7.45 3.87 4.08
N GLY A 188 6.43 3.09 3.71
CA GLY A 188 5.11 3.11 4.35
C GLY A 188 4.97 2.07 5.46
N ALA A 189 4.30 2.45 6.55
CA ALA A 189 3.87 1.53 7.61
C ALA A 189 2.62 0.74 7.16
N ALA A 190 2.80 -0.50 6.71
CA ALA A 190 1.68 -1.34 6.29
C ALA A 190 0.88 -1.87 7.50
N HIS A 191 -0.44 -2.00 7.42
CA HIS A 191 -1.24 -2.12 6.19
C HIS A 191 -2.07 -0.89 5.85
N GLY A 192 -2.22 0.06 6.77
CA GLY A 192 -3.07 1.24 6.59
C GLY A 192 -2.59 2.14 5.46
N SER A 193 -1.28 2.34 5.38
CA SER A 193 -0.66 3.25 4.42
C SER A 193 -0.54 2.69 3.00
N ILE A 194 -0.96 1.44 2.74
CA ILE A 194 -0.79 0.82 1.41
C ILE A 194 -1.47 1.65 0.33
N LEU A 195 -2.75 1.99 0.54
CA LEU A 195 -3.54 2.67 -0.45
C LEU A 195 -3.01 4.10 -0.70
N SER A 196 -2.90 4.90 0.35
CA SER A 196 -2.44 6.29 0.25
C SER A 196 -0.97 6.38 -0.19
N GLY A 197 -0.12 5.44 0.24
CA GLY A 197 1.29 5.35 -0.14
C GLY A 197 1.48 5.07 -1.63
N LEU A 198 0.67 4.18 -2.22
CA LEU A 198 0.68 3.93 -3.66
C LEU A 198 0.41 5.21 -4.47
N ILE A 199 -0.60 5.99 -4.05
CA ILE A 199 -0.96 7.25 -4.71
C ILE A 199 0.12 8.31 -4.48
N LEU A 200 0.64 8.43 -3.26
CA LEU A 200 1.66 9.41 -2.91
C LEU A 200 2.94 9.18 -3.71
N ALA A 201 3.43 7.94 -3.77
CA ALA A 201 4.62 7.57 -4.53
C ALA A 201 4.47 7.87 -6.03
N ASN A 202 3.29 7.62 -6.56
CA ASN A 202 2.94 7.92 -7.93
C ASN A 202 2.83 9.43 -8.21
N THR A 203 2.34 10.21 -7.26
CA THR A 203 2.25 11.68 -7.36
C THR A 203 3.64 12.32 -7.27
N LEU A 204 4.48 11.83 -6.37
CA LEU A 204 5.86 12.29 -6.18
C LEU A 204 6.83 11.72 -7.24
N LYS A 205 6.45 10.65 -7.96
CA LYS A 205 7.29 9.90 -8.90
C LYS A 205 8.55 9.32 -8.25
N VAL A 206 8.40 8.77 -7.06
CA VAL A 206 9.50 8.19 -6.27
C VAL A 206 9.26 6.70 -6.00
N PRO A 207 10.31 5.90 -5.76
CA PRO A 207 10.18 4.53 -5.25
C PRO A 207 9.36 4.45 -3.97
N LEU A 208 8.74 3.29 -3.77
CA LEU A 208 7.90 2.97 -2.61
C LEU A 208 8.24 1.59 -2.09
N TYR A 209 8.34 1.47 -0.77
CA TYR A 209 8.48 0.20 -0.09
C TYR A 209 7.57 0.16 1.14
N PHE A 210 7.11 -1.01 1.53
CA PHE A 210 6.28 -1.17 2.72
C PHE A 210 6.94 -2.09 3.72
N ILE A 211 6.92 -1.68 4.99
CA ILE A 211 7.32 -2.50 6.12
C ILE A 211 6.06 -2.82 6.91
N ARG A 212 5.85 -4.09 7.26
CA ARG A 212 4.72 -4.49 8.11
C ARG A 212 4.87 -3.83 9.47
N PHE A 213 3.89 -3.01 9.84
CA PHE A 213 3.74 -2.53 11.20
C PHE A 213 2.28 -2.19 11.49
N SER A 214 1.53 -3.17 11.97
CA SER A 214 0.11 -2.99 12.30
C SER A 214 -0.20 -3.35 13.73
N MET A 215 -0.11 -2.34 14.61
CA MET A 215 -0.42 -2.50 16.04
C MET A 215 -1.87 -2.95 16.28
N PHE A 216 -2.82 -2.48 15.48
CA PHE A 216 -4.25 -2.73 15.69
C PHE A 216 -4.79 -3.98 14.97
N LYS A 217 -4.28 -4.27 13.76
CA LYS A 217 -4.78 -5.41 12.96
C LYS A 217 -3.97 -6.68 13.16
N ARG A 218 -2.74 -6.57 13.67
CA ARG A 218 -1.78 -7.67 13.79
C ARG A 218 -1.07 -7.75 15.13
N ASN A 219 -1.41 -6.87 16.09
CA ASN A 219 -0.77 -6.79 17.40
C ASN A 219 0.76 -6.65 17.34
N ASP A 220 1.29 -6.06 16.26
CA ASP A 220 2.74 -5.91 16.08
C ASP A 220 3.29 -4.93 17.14
N ALA A 221 4.26 -5.36 17.95
CA ALA A 221 4.85 -4.51 19.00
C ALA A 221 5.84 -3.46 18.44
N ALA A 222 6.45 -3.77 17.29
CA ALA A 222 7.44 -3.00 16.56
C ALA A 222 7.35 -3.32 15.05
N PRO A 223 7.96 -2.51 14.16
CA PRO A 223 8.06 -2.81 12.74
C PRO A 223 8.77 -4.15 12.50
N ILE A 224 8.22 -4.97 11.60
CA ILE A 224 8.78 -6.28 11.25
C ILE A 224 9.78 -6.09 10.12
N ILE A 225 11.07 -6.16 10.44
CA ILE A 225 12.18 -5.90 9.50
C ILE A 225 13.02 -7.16 9.33
N ALA A 226 13.02 -7.71 8.12
CA ALA A 226 13.83 -8.84 7.72
C ALA A 226 15.14 -8.39 7.02
N PRO A 227 16.12 -9.29 6.84
CA PRO A 227 17.34 -8.97 6.11
C PRO A 227 17.11 -8.45 4.69
N SER A 228 16.08 -8.96 3.97
CA SER A 228 15.78 -8.49 2.62
C SER A 228 15.29 -7.04 2.60
N ASP A 229 14.58 -6.60 3.64
CA ASP A 229 14.14 -5.21 3.79
C ASP A 229 15.37 -4.31 3.91
N ARG A 230 16.35 -4.70 4.74
CA ARG A 230 17.60 -3.94 4.89
C ARG A 230 18.34 -3.84 3.56
N ALA A 231 18.43 -4.95 2.83
CA ALA A 231 19.07 -4.98 1.51
C ALA A 231 18.35 -4.06 0.49
N PHE A 232 17.02 -3.99 0.52
CA PHE A 232 16.26 -3.07 -0.33
C PHE A 232 16.49 -1.60 0.06
N LEU A 233 16.58 -1.30 1.35
CA LEU A 233 16.69 0.08 1.86
C LEU A 233 18.12 0.66 1.74
N GLU A 234 19.15 -0.18 1.77
CA GLU A 234 20.56 0.28 1.77
C GLU A 234 20.92 1.24 0.62
N PRO A 235 20.50 1.02 -0.64
CA PRO A 235 20.80 1.95 -1.73
C PRO A 235 20.23 3.37 -1.55
N TYR A 236 19.27 3.56 -0.64
CA TYR A 236 18.61 4.83 -0.37
C TYR A 236 19.16 5.53 0.89
N ARG A 237 20.15 4.94 1.55
CA ARG A 237 20.71 5.42 2.83
C ARG A 237 21.14 6.88 2.82
N ASP A 238 21.75 7.33 1.72
CA ASP A 238 22.38 8.65 1.62
C ASP A 238 21.42 9.74 1.12
N GLY A 239 20.21 9.37 0.68
CA GLY A 239 19.20 10.30 0.19
C GLY A 239 18.12 10.63 1.23
N PRO A 240 17.34 11.70 1.03
CA PRO A 240 16.19 11.98 1.88
C PRO A 240 15.13 10.89 1.73
N VAL A 241 14.69 10.28 2.84
CA VAL A 241 13.65 9.23 2.85
C VAL A 241 12.41 9.69 3.62
N LEU A 242 11.22 9.41 3.07
CA LEU A 242 9.95 9.64 3.77
C LEU A 242 9.51 8.38 4.51
N LEU A 243 9.29 8.50 5.81
CA LEU A 243 8.68 7.49 6.67
C LEU A 243 7.20 7.85 6.84
N PHE A 244 6.32 7.01 6.30
CA PHE A 244 4.93 7.40 6.00
C PHE A 244 3.89 6.52 6.68
N ASP A 245 2.83 7.17 7.18
CA ASP A 245 1.60 6.55 7.69
C ASP A 245 0.39 7.31 7.13
N GLU A 246 -0.77 6.68 6.95
CA GLU A 246 -1.92 7.37 6.35
C GLU A 246 -2.55 8.38 7.32
N ASP A 247 -2.64 8.01 8.60
CA ASP A 247 -3.28 8.79 9.65
C ASP A 247 -2.41 8.88 10.91
N VAL A 248 -2.61 9.97 11.66
CA VAL A 248 -1.89 10.20 12.92
C VAL A 248 -2.93 10.65 13.95
N ALA A 249 -3.53 9.67 14.64
CA ALA A 249 -4.43 9.91 15.77
C ALA A 249 -3.65 10.13 17.06
N LYS A 250 -3.13 9.06 17.67
CA LYS A 250 -2.20 9.15 18.82
C LYS A 250 -0.74 9.35 18.38
N GLY A 251 -0.44 8.95 17.13
CA GLY A 251 0.90 9.00 16.54
C GLY A 251 1.87 7.91 17.03
N THR A 252 1.39 6.93 17.79
CA THR A 252 2.22 5.83 18.29
C THR A 252 2.86 5.02 17.16
N THR A 253 2.10 4.71 16.10
CA THR A 253 2.59 3.96 14.92
C THR A 253 3.71 4.73 14.25
N LEU A 254 3.44 5.91 13.68
CA LEU A 254 4.46 6.71 13.01
C LEU A 254 5.69 7.02 13.89
N THR A 255 5.50 7.30 15.18
CA THR A 255 6.64 7.58 16.09
C THR A 255 7.54 6.35 16.26
N LYS A 256 6.95 5.17 16.52
CA LYS A 256 7.73 3.92 16.66
C LYS A 256 8.35 3.49 15.34
N PHE A 257 7.61 3.66 14.25
CA PHE A 257 8.09 3.39 12.90
C PHE A 257 9.32 4.23 12.57
N ALA A 258 9.22 5.55 12.80
CA ALA A 258 10.31 6.48 12.61
C ALA A 258 11.52 6.15 13.50
N ALA A 259 11.31 5.97 14.81
CA ALA A 259 12.40 5.63 15.73
C ALA A 259 13.15 4.35 15.35
N THR A 260 12.47 3.41 14.68
CA THR A 260 13.08 2.14 14.25
C THR A 260 13.82 2.29 12.93
N LEU A 261 13.28 3.05 11.96
CA LEU A 261 13.83 3.16 10.61
C LEU A 261 14.79 4.35 10.39
N GLN A 262 14.69 5.42 11.17
CA GLN A 262 15.61 6.57 11.07
C GLN A 262 17.10 6.17 11.09
N PRO A 263 17.57 5.22 11.93
CA PRO A 263 18.98 4.82 11.94
C PRO A 263 19.50 4.20 10.63
N PHE A 264 18.63 3.83 9.69
CA PHE A 264 19.01 3.29 8.40
C PHE A 264 19.38 4.37 7.37
N PHE A 265 19.03 5.62 7.62
CA PHE A 265 19.17 6.72 6.66
C PHE A 265 19.95 7.87 7.27
N GLN A 266 20.73 8.59 6.45
CA GLN A 266 21.38 9.82 6.88
C GLN A 266 20.36 10.95 7.07
N GLU A 267 19.33 10.97 6.23
CA GLU A 267 18.28 11.98 6.21
C GLU A 267 16.92 11.31 6.05
N SER A 268 16.03 11.53 6.99
CA SER A 268 14.66 11.02 6.89
C SER A 268 13.65 11.95 7.56
N TYR A 269 12.44 11.93 7.02
CA TYR A 269 11.33 12.77 7.44
C TYR A 269 10.08 11.93 7.62
N THR A 270 9.24 12.32 8.56
CA THR A 270 7.95 11.71 8.82
C THR A 270 6.85 12.42 8.06
N ALA A 271 5.93 11.66 7.48
CA ALA A 271 4.81 12.21 6.73
C ALA A 271 3.50 11.50 7.04
N SER A 272 2.39 12.25 7.05
CA SER A 272 1.06 11.67 7.07
C SER A 272 0.04 12.45 6.25
N VAL A 273 -0.98 11.76 5.73
CA VAL A 273 -2.06 12.45 5.00
C VAL A 273 -2.95 13.20 5.98
N LEU A 274 -3.36 12.52 7.05
CA LEU A 274 -4.18 13.09 8.12
C LEU A 274 -3.41 13.18 9.42
N ARG A 275 -3.61 14.28 10.15
CA ARG A 275 -3.24 14.41 11.55
C ARG A 275 -4.46 14.86 12.35
N HIS A 276 -4.85 14.10 13.38
CA HIS A 276 -5.89 14.55 14.30
C HIS A 276 -5.40 15.75 15.10
N ALA A 277 -6.25 16.75 15.30
CA ALA A 277 -5.87 18.03 15.90
C ALA A 277 -5.21 17.89 17.27
N LEU A 278 -5.74 16.97 18.09
CA LEU A 278 -5.26 16.65 19.44
C LEU A 278 -4.08 15.68 19.47
N SER A 279 -3.56 15.27 18.30
CA SER A 279 -2.42 14.35 18.26
C SER A 279 -1.17 15.01 18.85
N PRO A 280 -0.48 14.35 19.81
CA PRO A 280 0.80 14.85 20.31
C PRO A 280 1.93 14.70 19.28
N CYS A 281 1.75 13.82 18.28
CA CYS A 281 2.71 13.63 17.20
C CYS A 281 2.57 14.76 16.16
N LYS A 282 3.72 15.28 15.71
CA LYS A 282 3.83 16.32 14.70
C LYS A 282 4.77 15.81 13.61
N PRO A 283 4.22 15.14 12.57
CA PRO A 283 5.02 14.75 11.42
C PRO A 283 5.64 15.97 10.75
N ASP A 284 6.79 15.79 10.11
CA ASP A 284 7.47 16.86 9.35
C ASP A 284 6.57 17.38 8.22
N PHE A 285 5.82 16.47 7.60
CA PHE A 285 4.86 16.80 6.54
C PHE A 285 3.46 16.26 6.85
N VAL A 286 2.45 17.12 6.77
CA VAL A 286 1.04 16.75 6.97
C VAL A 286 0.20 17.32 5.84
N GLY A 287 -0.64 16.49 5.22
CA GLY A 287 -1.57 16.95 4.18
C GLY A 287 -2.69 17.82 4.76
N ARG A 288 -3.41 17.30 5.77
CA ARG A 288 -4.47 18.04 6.47
C ARG A 288 -4.47 17.76 7.97
N SER A 289 -4.67 18.82 8.76
CA SER A 289 -5.09 18.68 10.15
C SER A 289 -6.60 18.50 10.21
N TRP A 290 -7.06 17.50 10.95
CA TRP A 290 -8.46 17.12 11.07
C TRP A 290 -8.98 17.41 12.48
N HIS A 291 -10.12 18.08 12.56
CA HIS A 291 -10.88 18.25 13.79
C HIS A 291 -12.11 17.34 13.68
N ASP A 292 -12.26 16.43 14.64
CA ASP A 292 -13.50 15.67 14.80
C ASP A 292 -14.62 16.55 15.37
#